data_AF-A0A161P9E1-F1
#
_entry.id   AF-A0A161P9E1-F1
#
_cell.length_a   1.000
_cell.length_b   1.000
_cell.length_c   1.000
_cell.angle_alpha   90.00
_cell.angle_beta   90.00
_cell.angle_gamma   90.00
#
_symmetry.space_group_name_H-M   'P 1'
#
loop_
_entity.id
_entity.type
_entity.pdbx_description
1 polymer ?
#
loop_
_entity_poly.entity_id
_entity_poly.type
_entity_poly.pdbx_seq_one_letter_code
_entity_poly.pdbx_strand_id
1 'polypeptide(L)' 'MSGHKKSPNAKPIINITIDEELLKLVEDYQFDNRIKNRSQAIQELLKKAMNTDKEEESKGE' A
#
# COMPACT_ATOMS: atom_id res chain seq x y z
N MET A 1 -4.96 8.45 -31.95
CA MET A 1 -4.36 7.74 -30.80
C MET A 1 -5.50 7.22 -29.94
N SER A 2 -5.66 5.90 -29.84
CA SER A 2 -6.80 5.28 -29.15
C SER A 2 -6.67 5.48 -27.63
N GLY A 3 -7.46 6.41 -27.08
CA GLY A 3 -7.60 6.61 -25.65
C GLY A 3 -8.35 5.43 -25.05
N HIS A 4 -7.62 4.52 -24.42
CA HIS A 4 -8.23 3.43 -23.66
C HIS A 4 -9.11 4.03 -22.55
N LYS A 5 -10.43 4.00 -22.74
CA LYS A 5 -11.39 4.34 -21.68
C LYS A 5 -11.19 3.35 -20.52
N LYS A 6 -10.80 3.85 -19.35
CA LYS A 6 -10.76 3.05 -18.12
C LYS A 6 -12.16 2.45 -17.92
N SER A 7 -12.24 1.13 -17.72
CA SER A 7 -13.52 0.46 -17.45
C SER A 7 -14.11 0.97 -16.13
N PRO A 8 -15.43 0.92 -15.93
CA PRO A 8 -16.08 1.44 -14.73
C PRO A 8 -15.63 0.76 -13.42
N ASN A 9 -14.95 -0.39 -13.49
CA ASN A 9 -14.40 -1.12 -12.34
C ASN A 9 -12.87 -0.97 -12.18
N ALA A 10 -12.26 0.02 -12.84
CA ALA A 10 -10.84 0.28 -12.65
C ALA A 10 -10.57 0.77 -11.22
N LYS A 11 -9.75 0.01 -10.47
CA LYS A 11 -9.26 0.48 -9.16
C LYS A 11 -8.50 1.81 -9.34
N PRO A 12 -8.58 2.74 -8.38
CA PRO A 12 -7.80 3.96 -8.43
C PRO A 12 -6.30 3.62 -8.42
N ILE A 13 -5.53 4.34 -9.24
CA ILE A 13 -4.08 4.20 -9.35
C ILE A 13 -3.48 5.54 -8.94
N ILE A 14 -2.52 5.48 -8.02
CA ILE A 14 -1.73 6.63 -7.61
C ILE A 14 -0.28 6.38 -7.99
N ASN A 15 0.44 7.46 -8.33
CA ASN A 15 1.89 7.46 -8.47
C ASN A 15 2.44 8.26 -7.29
N ILE A 16 3.41 7.68 -6.59
CA ILE A 16 4.07 8.30 -5.45
C ILE A 16 5.58 8.20 -5.64
N THR A 17 6.31 9.19 -5.15
CA THR A 17 7.76 9.18 -5.06
C THR A 17 8.13 8.96 -3.61
N ILE A 18 9.01 8.00 -3.37
CA ILE A 18 9.53 7.66 -2.04
C ILE A 18 11.05 7.60 -2.12
N ASP A 19 11.72 7.76 -0.99
CA ASP A 19 13.17 7.59 -0.90
C ASP A 19 13.58 6.11 -1.01
N GLU A 20 14.89 5.88 -1.16
CA GLU A 20 15.46 4.55 -1.33
C GLU A 20 15.32 3.70 -0.07
N GLU A 21 15.40 4.32 1.11
CA GLU A 21 15.28 3.63 2.40
C GLU A 21 13.88 3.06 2.59
N LEU A 22 12.83 3.86 2.32
CA LEU A 22 11.45 3.41 2.41
C LEU A 22 11.13 2.36 1.34
N LEU A 23 11.67 2.51 0.12
CA LEU A 23 11.51 1.49 -0.91
C LEU A 23 12.10 0.16 -0.45
N LYS A 24 13.28 0.17 0.16
CA LYS A 24 13.92 -1.04 0.69
C LYS A 24 13.07 -1.70 1.77
N LEU A 25 12.52 -0.93 2.71
CA LEU A 25 11.62 -1.47 3.75
C LEU A 25 10.37 -2.14 3.15
N VAL A 26 9.80 -1.57 2.09
CA VAL A 26 8.67 -2.17 1.37
C VAL A 26 9.08 -3.49 0.70
N GLU A 27 10.27 -3.55 0.09
CA GLU A 27 10.78 -4.75 -0.57
C GLU A 27 11.10 -5.85 0.46
N ASP A 28 11.78 -5.52 1.55
CA ASP A 28 12.07 -6.44 2.65
C ASP A 28 10.76 -7.04 3.21
N TYR A 29 9.77 -6.18 3.50
CA TYR A 29 8.43 -6.63 3.92
C TYR A 29 7.77 -7.55 2.88
N GLN A 30 7.89 -7.23 1.58
CA GLN A 30 7.35 -8.05 0.51
C GLN A 30 7.98 -9.46 0.52
N PHE A 31 9.30 -9.56 0.64
CA PHE A 31 10.03 -10.83 0.64
C PHE A 31 9.70 -11.66 1.88
N ASP A 32 9.74 -11.06 3.07
CA ASP A 32 9.50 -11.74 4.35
C ASP A 32 8.09 -12.35 4.43
N ASN A 33 7.09 -11.62 3.91
CA ASN A 33 5.69 -12.05 3.90
C ASN A 33 5.31 -12.83 2.63
N ARG A 34 6.27 -13.12 1.73
CA ARG A 34 6.07 -13.84 0.46
C ARG A 34 4.96 -13.22 -0.42
N ILE A 35 4.91 -11.89 -0.45
CA ILE A 35 3.89 -11.14 -1.18
C ILE A 35 4.27 -11.05 -2.67
N LYS A 36 3.27 -11.23 -3.54
CA LYS A 36 3.49 -11.38 -4.98
C LYS A 36 4.02 -10.11 -5.67
N ASN A 37 3.65 -8.92 -5.20
CA ASN A 37 4.12 -7.67 -5.79
C ASN A 37 4.15 -6.51 -4.79
N ARG A 38 4.95 -5.48 -5.12
CA ARG A 38 5.12 -4.26 -4.33
C ARG A 38 3.80 -3.55 -4.03
N SER A 39 2.87 -3.49 -4.99
CA SER A 39 1.57 -2.81 -4.77
C SER A 39 0.76 -3.48 -3.66
N GLN A 40 0.77 -4.81 -3.59
CA GLN A 40 0.12 -5.56 -2.52
C GLN A 40 0.82 -5.34 -1.17
N ALA A 41 2.15 -5.35 -1.15
CA ALA A 41 2.92 -5.09 0.07
C ALA A 41 2.60 -3.69 0.65
N ILE A 42 2.60 -2.66 -0.20
CA ILE A 42 2.24 -1.29 0.20
C ILE A 42 0.80 -1.23 0.72
N GLN A 43 -0.16 -1.91 0.06
CA GLN A 43 -1.55 -1.92 0.53
C GLN A 43 -1.71 -2.58 1.89
N GLU A 44 -0.98 -3.66 2.17
CA GLU A 44 -1.02 -4.30 3.49
C GLU A 44 -0.38 -3.43 4.57
N LEU A 45 0.78 -2.83 4.29
CA LEU A 45 1.44 -1.89 5.21
C LEU A 45 0.52 -0.72 5.57
N LEU A 46 -0.15 -0.12 4.58
CA LEU A 46 -1.11 0.95 4.81
C LEU A 46 -2.30 0.51 5.66
N LYS A 47 -2.85 -0.69 5.39
CA LYS A 47 -3.94 -1.25 6.22
C LYS A 47 -3.49 -1.51 7.65
N LYS A 48 -2.28 -2.02 7.84
CA LYS A 48 -1.70 -2.25 9.17
C LYS A 48 -1.57 -0.93 9.93
N ALA A 49 -0.98 0.10 9.31
CA ALA A 49 -0.85 1.43 9.91
C ALA A 49 -2.23 1.99 10.32
N MET A 50 -3.19 2.01 9.41
CA MET A 50 -4.55 2.52 9.69
C MET A 50 -5.32 1.73 10.76
N ASN A 51 -4.99 0.45 10.96
CA ASN A 51 -5.61 -0.35 12.00
C ASN A 51 -4.94 -0.16 13.37
N THR A 52 -3.62 0.06 13.39
CA THR A 52 -2.89 0.41 14.63
C THR A 52 -3.45 1.70 15.24
N ASP A 53 -3.69 2.73 14.41
CA ASP A 53 -4.20 4.02 14.90
C ASP A 53 -5.60 3.89 15.54
N LYS A 54 -6.47 3.02 14.98
CA LYS A 54 -7.81 2.78 15.52
C LYS A 54 -7.82 2.02 16.84
N GLU A 55 -6.83 1.16 17.07
CA GLU A 55 -6.68 0.45 18.34
C GLU A 55 -6.12 1.36 19.44
N GLU A 56 -5.38 2.40 19.08
CA GLU A 56 -4.91 3.43 20.02
C GLU A 56 -6.02 4.43 20.38
N GLU A 57 -6.88 4.83 19.44
CA GLU A 57 -8.04 5.68 19.71
C GLU A 57 -9.08 5.00 20.64
N SER A 58 -9.20 3.67 20.61
CA SER A 58 -10.16 2.92 21.45
C SER A 58 -9.65 2.52 22.84
N LYS A 59 -8.36 2.77 23.14
CA LYS A 59 -7.78 2.60 24.49
C LYS A 59 -7.58 3.92 25.23
N GLY A 60 -8.03 5.03 24.63
CA GLY A 60 -7.93 6.38 25.18
C GLY A 60 -9.24 6.96 25.75
N GLU A 61 -10.33 6.20 25.81
CA GLU A 61 -11.59 6.57 26.49
C GLU A 61 -11.83 5.76 27.76
#